data_AF-A0A4R5A8F5-F1
#
_entry.id   AF-A0A4R5A8F5-F1
#
_cell.length_a   1.000
_cell.length_b   1.000
_cell.length_c   1.000
_cell.angle_alpha   90.00
_cell.angle_beta   90.00
_cell.angle_gamma   90.00
#
_symmetry.space_group_name_H-M   'P 1'
#
loop_
_entity.id
_entity.type
_entity.pdbx_description
1 polymer ?
#
loop_
_entity_poly.entity_id
_entity_poly.type
_entity_poly.pdbx_seq_one_letter_code
_entity_poly.pdbx_strand_id
1 'polypeptide(L)'
;MNETTIWIGERRLGWMTVSGGLDVPGFGLLPECRVKDGDIVRGSRARLFRDGVLIAEDLHVGALIREKSFVGNRLEALEAVGASGRCAVASGCGDVREGDRFEVYMRARTTDGRLMPGYQATGVERRLGSAEVRGVDGDPLVGPAARVGPIEGTLTAGDRVRVVRGGEPVAEALRLLFVTDTAGQVVDELRAHSGSLYLGFSDLRPGDAVVAYDVPAPVWTEARSAELFVHQMRSDGVVAHAMVDPGERYRKKRMSKDGLAVGHRARIVRERTVIADGVTIGYLPDEGTFGGFLRTGPGGGVTGSFELGLDFPDLRTADRIEPYQILDLRGGRYRD
;
A
#
# COMPACT_ATOMS: atom_id res chain seq x y z
N MET A 1 0.85 -1.08 30.57
CA MET A 1 -0.15 -0.03 30.28
C MET A 1 -0.67 -0.30 28.89
N ASN A 2 -1.89 -0.81 28.78
CA ASN A 2 -2.53 -1.13 27.50
C ASN A 2 -3.16 0.16 26.97
N GLU A 3 -2.42 0.92 26.18
CA GLU A 3 -3.04 1.96 25.37
C GLU A 3 -3.97 1.28 24.36
N THR A 4 -5.26 1.36 24.64
CA THR A 4 -6.32 0.99 23.70
C THR A 4 -6.41 2.12 22.69
N THR A 5 -5.34 2.32 21.92
CA THR A 5 -5.33 3.33 20.88
C THR A 5 -6.35 2.86 19.84
N ILE A 6 -7.41 3.62 19.66
CA ILE A 6 -8.36 3.46 18.56
C ILE A 6 -7.69 4.16 17.37
N TRP A 7 -7.31 3.38 16.35
CA TRP A 7 -6.70 3.88 15.11
C TRP A 7 -7.87 3.96 14.13
N ILE A 8 -8.13 5.10 13.51
CA ILE A 8 -9.32 5.28 12.63
C ILE A 8 -8.96 5.05 11.15
N GLY A 9 -7.68 4.93 10.81
CA GLY A 9 -7.25 4.69 9.43
C GLY A 9 -6.35 3.46 9.29
N GLU A 10 -5.05 3.69 9.42
CA GLU A 10 -4.02 2.71 9.09
C GLU A 10 -2.75 2.89 9.93
N ARG A 11 -2.04 1.79 10.20
CA ARG A 11 -0.71 1.77 10.78
C ARG A 11 0.30 1.37 9.73
N ARG A 12 1.31 2.19 9.48
CA ARG A 12 2.44 1.85 8.62
C ARG A 12 3.33 0.84 9.32
N LEU A 13 3.65 -0.22 8.60
CA LEU A 13 4.59 -1.24 9.05
C LEU A 13 6.00 -0.95 8.54
N GLY A 14 6.11 -0.47 7.30
CA GLY A 14 7.37 -0.17 6.66
C GLY A 14 7.21 0.22 5.21
N TRP A 15 8.33 0.46 4.53
CA TRP A 15 8.34 0.67 3.09
C TRP A 15 9.62 0.12 2.46
N MET A 16 9.51 -0.23 1.18
CA MET A 16 10.59 -0.78 0.38
C MET A 16 10.59 -0.18 -1.01
N THR A 17 11.75 -0.20 -1.66
CA THR A 17 11.94 0.29 -3.04
C THR A 17 12.30 -0.86 -3.95
N VAL A 18 11.70 -0.90 -5.13
CA VAL A 18 12.05 -1.85 -6.19
C VAL A 18 13.41 -1.49 -6.76
N SER A 19 14.32 -2.46 -6.82
CA SER A 19 15.69 -2.32 -7.31
C SER A 19 16.02 -3.23 -8.50
N GLY A 20 15.05 -4.01 -8.99
CA GLY A 20 15.25 -4.95 -10.09
C GLY A 20 14.15 -6.01 -10.11
N GLY A 21 14.46 -7.17 -10.70
CA GLY A 21 13.55 -8.31 -10.76
C GLY A 21 14.29 -9.62 -10.45
N LEU A 22 13.55 -10.56 -9.86
CA LEU A 22 14.00 -11.93 -9.58
C LEU A 22 13.04 -12.90 -10.28
N ASP A 23 13.57 -13.75 -11.15
CA ASP A 23 12.78 -14.81 -11.76
C ASP A 23 12.53 -15.93 -10.73
N VAL A 24 11.26 -16.16 -10.44
CA VAL A 24 10.82 -17.15 -9.45
C VAL A 24 9.94 -18.17 -10.16
N PRO A 25 10.32 -19.46 -10.17
CA PRO A 25 9.50 -20.52 -10.74
C PRO A 25 8.07 -20.48 -10.18
N GLY A 26 7.08 -20.50 -11.07
CA GLY A 26 5.67 -20.38 -10.70
C GLY A 26 5.12 -18.94 -10.74
N PHE A 27 5.96 -17.94 -10.52
CA PHE A 27 5.57 -16.52 -10.46
C PHE A 27 6.07 -15.70 -11.64
N GLY A 28 7.08 -16.19 -12.34
CA GLY A 28 7.84 -15.41 -13.31
C GLY A 28 8.66 -14.32 -12.62
N LEU A 29 8.80 -13.18 -13.28
CA LEU A 29 9.63 -12.08 -12.81
C LEU A 29 8.95 -11.30 -11.69
N LEU A 30 9.39 -11.50 -10.44
CA LEU A 30 8.93 -10.74 -9.28
C LEU A 30 9.80 -9.50 -9.04
N PRO A 31 9.23 -8.38 -8.57
CA PRO A 31 10.01 -7.19 -8.22
C PRO A 31 10.94 -7.45 -7.04
N GLU A 32 12.24 -7.32 -7.24
CA GLU A 32 13.24 -7.36 -6.17
C GLU A 32 13.24 -6.03 -5.43
N CYS A 33 13.07 -6.08 -4.12
CA CYS A 33 12.90 -4.90 -3.27
C CYS A 33 13.98 -4.84 -2.17
N ARG A 34 14.32 -3.60 -1.78
CA ARG A 34 15.10 -3.32 -0.58
C ARG A 34 14.26 -2.58 0.44
N VAL A 35 14.15 -3.14 1.65
CA VAL A 35 13.44 -2.51 2.77
C VAL A 35 14.24 -1.30 3.26
N LYS A 36 13.57 -0.16 3.38
CA LYS A 36 14.19 1.11 3.76
C LYS A 36 13.84 1.53 5.17
N ASP A 37 12.65 1.18 5.64
CA ASP A 37 12.22 1.39 7.02
C ASP A 37 11.18 0.34 7.42
N GLY A 38 11.15 0.03 8.71
CA GLY A 38 10.18 -0.87 9.32
C GLY A 38 10.34 -2.34 8.93
N ASP A 39 9.27 -3.09 9.17
CA ASP A 39 9.19 -4.53 8.91
C ASP A 39 8.11 -4.80 7.86
N ILE A 40 8.50 -5.49 6.79
CA ILE A 40 7.59 -5.94 5.75
C ILE A 40 7.15 -7.35 6.10
N VAL A 41 5.87 -7.53 6.42
CA VAL A 41 5.32 -8.81 6.87
C VAL A 41 4.40 -9.38 5.79
N ARG A 42 4.56 -10.65 5.46
CA ARG A 42 3.67 -11.39 4.57
C ARG A 42 2.25 -11.36 5.12
N GLY A 43 1.26 -11.20 4.24
CA GLY A 43 -0.14 -11.01 4.64
C GLY A 43 -0.53 -9.56 4.93
N SER A 44 0.41 -8.62 4.90
CA SER A 44 0.11 -7.20 5.14
C SER A 44 -0.49 -6.53 3.89
N ARG A 45 -1.24 -5.44 4.07
CA ARG A 45 -1.66 -4.62 2.94
C ARG A 45 -0.50 -3.77 2.45
N ALA A 46 -0.52 -3.46 1.17
CA ALA A 46 0.45 -2.59 0.54
C ALA A 46 -0.23 -1.62 -0.41
N ARG A 47 0.53 -0.59 -0.76
CA ARG A 47 0.23 0.29 -1.88
C ARG A 47 1.53 0.65 -2.59
N LEU A 48 1.43 0.89 -3.88
CA LEU A 48 2.54 1.12 -4.77
C LEU A 48 2.55 2.57 -5.22
N PHE A 49 3.71 3.21 -5.13
CA PHE A 49 3.96 4.57 -5.55
C PHE A 49 5.00 4.61 -6.66
N ARG A 50 4.78 5.46 -7.65
CA ARG A 50 5.75 5.84 -8.69
C ARG A 50 5.94 7.35 -8.62
N ASP A 51 7.17 7.77 -8.33
CA ASP A 51 7.52 9.20 -8.20
C ASP A 51 6.66 10.02 -7.22
N GLY A 52 6.09 9.36 -6.20
CA GLY A 52 5.22 9.99 -5.21
C GLY A 52 3.73 9.94 -5.57
N VAL A 53 3.38 9.47 -6.76
CA VAL A 53 2.00 9.21 -7.18
C VAL A 53 1.61 7.79 -6.82
N LEU A 54 0.45 7.62 -6.18
CA LEU A 54 -0.14 6.34 -5.88
C LEU A 54 -0.58 5.69 -7.21
N ILE A 55 -0.01 4.54 -7.56
CA ILE A 55 -0.37 3.84 -8.82
C ILE A 55 -1.24 2.61 -8.57
N ALA A 56 -1.16 2.02 -7.38
CA ALA A 56 -2.06 0.97 -6.94
C ALA A 56 -2.22 0.99 -5.41
N GLU A 57 -3.45 0.82 -4.94
CA GLU A 57 -3.77 0.65 -3.51
C GLU A 57 -4.45 -0.71 -3.30
N ASP A 58 -4.63 -1.07 -2.02
CA ASP A 58 -5.27 -2.32 -1.62
C ASP A 58 -4.57 -3.54 -2.23
N LEU A 59 -3.24 -3.45 -2.36
CA LEU A 59 -2.39 -4.58 -2.67
C LEU A 59 -2.18 -5.42 -1.41
N HIS A 60 -1.67 -6.63 -1.61
CA HIS A 60 -1.37 -7.55 -0.54
C HIS A 60 0.05 -8.06 -0.69
N VAL A 61 0.81 -8.17 0.41
CA VAL A 61 2.13 -8.82 0.40
C VAL A 61 1.90 -10.34 0.47
N GLY A 62 1.59 -10.95 -0.67
CA GLY A 62 1.23 -12.36 -0.74
C GLY A 62 2.41 -13.31 -0.57
N ALA A 63 3.60 -12.89 -1.00
CA ALA A 63 4.84 -13.63 -0.79
C ALA A 63 6.02 -12.69 -0.59
N LEU A 64 6.98 -13.13 0.23
CA LEU A 64 8.30 -12.53 0.37
C LEU A 64 9.32 -13.64 0.14
N ILE A 65 10.17 -13.48 -0.86
CA ILE A 65 11.10 -14.52 -1.30
C ILE A 65 12.51 -13.94 -1.32
N ARG A 66 13.49 -14.69 -0.85
CA ARG A 66 14.89 -14.31 -0.93
C ARG A 66 15.71 -15.40 -1.60
N GLU A 67 16.63 -14.99 -2.46
CA GLU A 67 17.67 -15.86 -2.98
C GLU A 67 18.82 -15.96 -1.97
N LYS A 68 19.18 -17.18 -1.57
CA LYS A 68 20.33 -17.43 -0.69
C LYS A 68 21.62 -17.50 -1.50
N SER A 69 22.36 -16.39 -1.57
CA SER A 69 23.60 -16.34 -2.36
C SER A 69 24.74 -17.23 -1.85
N PHE A 70 24.68 -17.74 -0.61
CA PHE A 70 25.77 -18.50 0.03
C PHE A 70 25.64 -20.04 -0.04
N VAL A 71 24.47 -20.59 -0.40
CA VAL A 71 24.21 -22.05 -0.33
C VAL A 71 23.46 -22.52 -1.58
N GLY A 72 24.07 -22.27 -2.75
CA GLY A 72 23.42 -22.47 -4.06
C GLY A 72 22.24 -21.50 -4.24
N ASN A 73 21.87 -21.18 -5.47
CA ASN A 73 20.78 -20.25 -5.78
C ASN A 73 19.42 -20.85 -5.34
N ARG A 74 19.19 -20.91 -4.03
CA ARG A 74 18.02 -21.50 -3.40
C ARG A 74 17.12 -20.38 -2.92
N LEU A 75 15.88 -20.43 -3.38
CA LEU A 75 14.82 -19.54 -2.96
C LEU A 75 14.30 -19.95 -1.57
N GLU A 76 14.03 -18.95 -0.74
CA GLU A 76 13.49 -19.10 0.61
C GLU A 76 12.29 -18.17 0.79
N ALA A 77 11.17 -18.72 1.29
CA ALA A 77 10.05 -17.94 1.79
C ALA A 77 10.40 -17.24 3.09
N LEU A 78 9.97 -15.99 3.21
CA LEU A 78 10.11 -15.18 4.42
C LEU A 78 8.73 -14.80 4.95
N GLU A 79 8.53 -14.91 6.26
CA GLU A 79 7.35 -14.35 6.92
C GLU A 79 7.47 -12.83 7.07
N ALA A 80 8.69 -12.34 7.30
CA ALA A 80 8.97 -10.92 7.44
C ALA A 80 10.38 -10.56 6.97
N VAL A 81 10.55 -9.31 6.56
CA VAL A 81 11.83 -8.70 6.17
C VAL A 81 11.96 -7.34 6.83
N GLY A 82 12.95 -7.22 7.72
CA GLY A 82 13.24 -5.97 8.40
C GLY A 82 14.08 -4.99 7.59
N ALA A 83 14.35 -3.83 8.18
CA ALA A 83 15.11 -2.75 7.57
C ALA A 83 16.45 -3.21 6.97
N SER A 84 16.81 -2.65 5.81
CA SER A 84 17.97 -3.03 5.00
C SER A 84 17.94 -4.44 4.38
N GLY A 85 16.93 -5.25 4.69
CA GLY A 85 16.71 -6.55 4.07
C GLY A 85 16.39 -6.44 2.58
N ARG A 86 16.66 -7.52 1.85
CA ARG A 86 16.31 -7.69 0.43
C ARG A 86 15.36 -8.87 0.27
N CYS A 87 14.37 -8.71 -0.59
CA CYS A 87 13.43 -9.74 -0.96
C CYS A 87 12.73 -9.41 -2.28
N ALA A 88 12.37 -10.43 -3.05
CA ALA A 88 11.33 -10.34 -4.05
C ALA A 88 9.95 -10.35 -3.39
N VAL A 89 9.01 -9.58 -3.92
CA VAL A 89 7.64 -9.49 -3.38
C VAL A 89 6.60 -9.86 -4.45
N ALA A 90 5.73 -10.83 -4.14
CA ALA A 90 4.55 -11.08 -4.95
C ALA A 90 3.38 -10.27 -4.37
N SER A 91 2.92 -9.27 -5.11
CA SER A 91 1.80 -8.41 -4.71
C SER A 91 0.54 -8.53 -5.56
N GLY A 92 0.62 -9.31 -6.66
CA GLY A 92 -0.43 -9.39 -7.67
C GLY A 92 -0.57 -8.15 -8.55
N CYS A 93 0.35 -7.18 -8.45
CA CYS A 93 0.43 -6.03 -9.35
C CYS A 93 1.43 -6.32 -10.48
N GLY A 94 0.97 -6.23 -11.74
CA GLY A 94 1.78 -6.55 -12.92
C GLY A 94 2.64 -5.40 -13.47
N ASP A 95 2.28 -4.13 -13.25
CA ASP A 95 3.05 -2.96 -13.72
C ASP A 95 3.94 -2.40 -12.59
N VAL A 96 4.85 -3.22 -12.08
CA VAL A 96 5.86 -2.81 -11.09
C VAL A 96 7.18 -2.55 -11.79
N ARG A 97 7.80 -1.39 -11.52
CA ARG A 97 9.05 -0.95 -12.17
C ARG A 97 10.13 -0.65 -11.15
N GLU A 98 11.38 -0.71 -11.61
CA GLU A 98 12.52 -0.24 -10.81
C GLU A 98 12.31 1.23 -10.39
N GLY A 99 12.62 1.53 -9.13
CA GLY A 99 12.39 2.85 -8.54
C GLY A 99 11.02 3.03 -7.89
N ASP A 100 10.04 2.17 -8.20
CA ASP A 100 8.75 2.18 -7.51
C ASP A 100 8.92 1.90 -6.00
N ARG A 101 7.97 2.39 -5.20
CA ARG A 101 7.96 2.23 -3.74
C ARG A 101 6.70 1.48 -3.31
N PHE A 102 6.88 0.38 -2.58
CA PHE A 102 5.80 -0.19 -1.78
C PHE A 102 5.78 0.44 -0.40
N GLU A 103 4.62 0.93 0.03
CA GLU A 103 4.33 1.26 1.42
C GLU A 103 3.41 0.18 1.99
N VAL A 104 3.83 -0.44 3.09
CA VAL A 104 3.15 -1.57 3.71
C VAL A 104 2.49 -1.11 5.00
N TYR A 105 1.23 -1.49 5.17
CA TYR A 105 0.39 -1.00 6.25
C TYR A 105 -0.63 -2.05 6.71
N MET A 106 -1.16 -1.82 7.90
CA MET A 106 -2.35 -2.50 8.40
C MET A 106 -3.48 -1.49 8.50
N ARG A 107 -4.70 -1.90 8.18
CA ARG A 107 -5.87 -1.07 8.49
C ARG A 107 -6.30 -1.26 9.93
N ALA A 108 -6.92 -0.21 10.46
CA ALA A 108 -7.75 -0.34 11.63
C ALA A 108 -8.82 -1.43 11.42
N ARG A 109 -9.08 -2.21 12.47
CA ARG A 109 -10.27 -3.05 12.55
C ARG A 109 -11.32 -2.28 13.33
N THR A 110 -12.57 -2.39 12.93
CA THR A 110 -13.67 -1.88 13.75
C THR A 110 -13.75 -2.66 15.06
N THR A 111 -14.41 -2.09 16.06
CA THR A 111 -14.57 -2.72 17.39
C THR A 111 -15.36 -4.03 17.35
N ASP A 112 -16.17 -4.26 16.32
CA ASP A 112 -16.87 -5.52 16.05
C ASP A 112 -16.05 -6.49 15.18
N GLY A 113 -14.78 -6.18 14.91
CA GLY A 113 -13.86 -7.03 14.14
C GLY A 113 -14.11 -7.04 12.64
N ARG A 114 -15.08 -6.27 12.14
CA ARG A 114 -15.36 -6.15 10.70
C ARG A 114 -14.21 -5.45 9.98
N LEU A 115 -14.01 -5.85 8.73
CA LEU A 115 -13.07 -5.20 7.83
C LEU A 115 -13.71 -3.94 7.26
N MET A 116 -13.00 -2.81 7.32
CA MET A 116 -13.44 -1.60 6.64
C MET A 116 -13.15 -1.71 5.13
N PRO A 117 -14.15 -1.46 4.26
CA PRO A 117 -13.98 -1.48 2.80
C PRO A 117 -12.84 -0.58 2.31
N GLY A 118 -12.31 -0.88 1.12
CA GLY A 118 -11.30 -0.08 0.40
C GLY A 118 -11.61 1.41 0.31
N TYR A 119 -10.60 2.29 0.38
CA TYR A 119 -10.74 3.74 0.14
C TYR A 119 -11.28 4.09 -1.27
N GLN A 120 -11.22 3.14 -2.20
CA GLN A 120 -11.64 3.31 -3.59
C GLN A 120 -12.99 2.65 -3.92
N ALA A 121 -13.82 2.30 -2.92
CA ALA A 121 -15.14 1.73 -3.12
C ALA A 121 -16.14 2.78 -3.68
N THR A 122 -15.94 3.20 -4.92
CA THR A 122 -16.88 4.05 -5.66
C THR A 122 -17.28 3.34 -6.95
N GLY A 123 -18.00 2.22 -6.79
CA GLY A 123 -18.52 1.44 -7.89
C GLY A 123 -19.23 0.17 -7.41
N VAL A 124 -20.12 -0.36 -8.25
CA VAL A 124 -20.68 -1.70 -8.07
C VAL A 124 -19.57 -2.69 -8.45
N GLU A 125 -19.00 -3.37 -7.46
CA GLU A 125 -18.05 -4.47 -7.70
C GLU A 125 -18.72 -5.52 -8.60
N ARG A 126 -18.16 -5.76 -9.79
CA ARG A 126 -18.70 -6.79 -10.70
C ARG A 126 -17.99 -8.09 -10.43
N ARG A 127 -18.72 -9.12 -10.01
CA ARG A 127 -18.16 -10.47 -9.84
C ARG A 127 -17.65 -11.00 -11.18
N LEU A 128 -16.39 -11.41 -11.23
CA LEU A 128 -15.72 -12.00 -12.40
C LEU A 128 -15.80 -13.53 -12.36
N GLY A 129 -15.65 -14.09 -11.17
CA GLY A 129 -15.79 -15.51 -10.96
C GLY A 129 -15.71 -15.90 -9.49
N SER A 130 -15.91 -17.19 -9.20
CA SER A 130 -15.69 -17.73 -7.87
C SER A 130 -15.40 -19.21 -7.87
N ALA A 131 -14.68 -19.67 -6.86
CA ALA A 131 -14.42 -21.07 -6.64
C ALA A 131 -14.61 -21.45 -5.16
N GLU A 132 -15.07 -22.67 -4.90
CA GLU A 132 -15.14 -23.22 -3.55
C GLU A 132 -13.84 -23.97 -3.23
N VAL A 133 -13.23 -23.67 -2.09
CA VAL A 133 -12.04 -24.35 -1.57
C VAL A 133 -12.43 -25.76 -1.13
N ARG A 134 -11.91 -26.77 -1.82
CA ARG A 134 -12.09 -28.21 -1.51
C ARG A 134 -10.99 -28.74 -0.61
N GLY A 135 -9.82 -28.12 -0.64
CA GLY A 135 -8.67 -28.50 0.18
C GLY A 135 -7.63 -27.40 0.21
N VAL A 136 -6.68 -27.53 1.13
CA VAL A 136 -5.58 -26.58 1.29
C VAL A 136 -4.29 -27.38 1.30
N ASP A 137 -3.40 -27.02 0.38
CA ASP A 137 -2.04 -27.55 0.31
C ASP A 137 -1.03 -26.53 0.82
N GLY A 138 0.15 -27.01 1.23
CA GLY A 138 1.26 -26.14 1.59
C GLY A 138 2.21 -25.98 0.40
N ASP A 139 2.46 -24.74 0.01
CA ASP A 139 3.56 -24.38 -0.87
C ASP A 139 4.73 -23.78 -0.06
N PRO A 140 5.97 -24.24 -0.29
CA PRO A 140 7.12 -23.81 0.50
C PRO A 140 7.54 -22.35 0.24
N LEU A 141 7.12 -21.74 -0.87
CA LEU A 141 7.43 -20.35 -1.21
C LEU A 141 6.32 -19.39 -0.77
N VAL A 142 5.06 -19.80 -0.88
CA VAL A 142 3.92 -18.88 -0.69
C VAL A 142 2.88 -19.31 0.33
N GLY A 143 3.08 -20.44 0.97
CA GLY A 143 2.18 -20.94 2.01
C GLY A 143 0.94 -21.58 1.41
N PRO A 144 -0.25 -21.38 2.02
CA PRO A 144 -1.44 -22.11 1.62
C PRO A 144 -1.87 -21.90 0.16
N ALA A 145 -2.05 -23.01 -0.54
CA ALA A 145 -2.64 -23.10 -1.87
C ALA A 145 -4.05 -23.69 -1.74
N ALA A 146 -5.07 -22.97 -2.21
CA ALA A 146 -6.43 -23.48 -2.20
C ALA A 146 -6.66 -24.39 -3.40
N ARG A 147 -6.83 -25.69 -3.18
CA ARG A 147 -7.41 -26.57 -4.20
C ARG A 147 -8.88 -26.27 -4.30
N VAL A 148 -9.33 -25.89 -5.50
CA VAL A 148 -10.70 -25.44 -5.71
C VAL A 148 -11.48 -26.39 -6.61
N GLY A 149 -12.78 -26.46 -6.36
CA GLY A 149 -13.74 -27.15 -7.21
C GLY A 149 -14.18 -26.31 -8.41
N PRO A 150 -15.22 -26.77 -9.13
CA PRO A 150 -15.75 -26.06 -10.30
C PRO A 150 -16.04 -24.59 -10.00
N ILE A 151 -15.66 -23.75 -10.96
CA ILE A 151 -15.62 -22.31 -10.86
C ILE A 151 -16.79 -21.74 -11.67
N GLU A 152 -17.54 -20.82 -11.08
CA GLU A 152 -18.44 -19.95 -11.84
C GLU A 152 -17.63 -18.79 -12.40
N GLY A 153 -17.71 -18.52 -13.71
CA GLY A 153 -16.97 -17.42 -14.34
C GLY A 153 -15.48 -17.73 -14.57
N THR A 154 -14.63 -16.72 -14.39
CA THR A 154 -13.18 -16.81 -14.65
C THR A 154 -12.40 -16.22 -13.47
N LEU A 155 -11.30 -16.89 -13.12
CA LEU A 155 -10.33 -16.42 -12.13
C LEU A 155 -8.96 -16.29 -12.79
N THR A 156 -8.40 -15.08 -12.80
CA THR A 156 -7.15 -14.74 -13.48
C THR A 156 -6.09 -14.30 -12.47
N ALA A 157 -4.82 -14.62 -12.74
CA ALA A 157 -3.72 -14.06 -11.96
C ALA A 157 -3.79 -12.51 -11.92
N GLY A 158 -3.63 -11.93 -10.75
CA GLY A 158 -3.77 -10.49 -10.49
C GLY A 158 -5.18 -10.04 -10.11
N ASP A 159 -6.22 -10.85 -10.32
CA ASP A 159 -7.60 -10.49 -9.94
C ASP A 159 -7.70 -10.17 -8.45
N ARG A 160 -8.49 -9.14 -8.13
CA ARG A 160 -8.83 -8.83 -6.74
C ARG A 160 -9.84 -9.85 -6.24
N VAL A 161 -9.53 -10.46 -5.10
CA VAL A 161 -10.36 -11.50 -4.50
C VAL A 161 -10.73 -11.21 -3.05
N ARG A 162 -11.84 -11.81 -2.64
CA ARG A 162 -12.29 -11.94 -1.24
C ARG A 162 -12.42 -13.42 -0.92
N VAL A 163 -12.06 -13.79 0.30
CA VAL A 163 -12.38 -15.11 0.88
C VAL A 163 -13.63 -14.95 1.73
N VAL A 164 -14.65 -15.75 1.45
CA VAL A 164 -15.96 -15.73 2.11
C VAL A 164 -16.16 -17.04 2.85
N ARG A 165 -16.53 -16.97 4.13
CA ARG A 165 -16.81 -18.12 4.99
C ARG A 165 -18.19 -17.94 5.61
N GLY A 166 -19.09 -18.91 5.37
CA GLY A 166 -20.45 -18.83 5.90
C GLY A 166 -21.24 -17.59 5.42
N GLY A 167 -20.94 -17.08 4.22
CA GLY A 167 -21.55 -15.88 3.66
C GLY A 167 -20.85 -14.56 4.04
N GLU A 168 -19.90 -14.59 4.98
CA GLU A 168 -19.22 -13.38 5.46
C GLU A 168 -17.78 -13.28 4.92
N PRO A 169 -17.31 -12.07 4.53
CA PRO A 169 -15.91 -11.84 4.20
C PRO A 169 -14.99 -12.13 5.39
N VAL A 170 -14.05 -13.07 5.25
CA VAL A 170 -12.99 -13.32 6.25
C VAL A 170 -11.64 -12.75 5.83
N ALA A 171 -11.45 -12.50 4.53
CA ALA A 171 -10.32 -11.74 4.00
C ALA A 171 -10.75 -10.97 2.75
N GLU A 172 -10.26 -9.75 2.59
CA GLU A 172 -10.62 -8.83 1.50
C GLU A 172 -9.40 -8.14 0.92
N ALA A 173 -9.56 -7.59 -0.29
CA ALA A 173 -8.49 -6.89 -1.01
C ALA A 173 -7.23 -7.76 -1.18
N LEU A 174 -7.45 -9.07 -1.30
CA LEU A 174 -6.41 -10.00 -1.69
C LEU A 174 -6.25 -9.94 -3.22
N ARG A 175 -5.15 -10.49 -3.72
CA ARG A 175 -4.96 -10.72 -5.14
C ARG A 175 -4.60 -12.17 -5.39
N LEU A 176 -5.11 -12.74 -6.47
CA LEU A 176 -4.57 -13.99 -6.99
C LEU A 176 -3.13 -13.71 -7.45
N LEU A 177 -2.17 -14.42 -6.87
CA LEU A 177 -0.76 -14.27 -7.23
C LEU A 177 -0.49 -15.03 -8.53
N PHE A 178 -1.02 -16.25 -8.62
CA PHE A 178 -1.06 -17.09 -9.81
C PHE A 178 -2.07 -18.21 -9.59
N VAL A 179 -2.38 -18.95 -10.65
CA VAL A 179 -3.29 -20.10 -10.61
C VAL A 179 -2.66 -21.29 -11.34
N THR A 180 -3.03 -22.50 -10.94
CA THR A 180 -2.56 -23.73 -11.61
C THR A 180 -3.72 -24.61 -12.00
N ASP A 181 -3.56 -25.36 -13.09
CA ASP A 181 -4.48 -26.43 -13.47
C ASP A 181 -4.37 -27.65 -12.52
N THR A 182 -5.11 -28.71 -12.82
CA THR A 182 -5.08 -29.97 -12.04
C THR A 182 -3.76 -30.72 -12.15
N ALA A 183 -2.93 -30.44 -13.15
CA ALA A 183 -1.60 -31.00 -13.31
C ALA A 183 -0.52 -30.17 -12.57
N GLY A 184 -0.91 -29.07 -11.91
CA GLY A 184 0.00 -28.16 -11.23
C GLY A 184 0.75 -27.23 -12.17
N GLN A 185 0.36 -27.13 -13.44
CA GLN A 185 0.96 -26.20 -14.39
C GLN A 185 0.36 -24.81 -14.18
N VAL A 186 1.22 -23.78 -14.18
CA VAL A 186 0.77 -22.39 -14.11
C VAL A 186 -0.01 -22.05 -15.38
N VAL A 187 -1.17 -21.45 -15.19
CA VAL A 187 -2.04 -20.97 -16.28
C VAL A 187 -2.42 -19.52 -16.01
N ASP A 188 -2.73 -18.76 -17.07
CA ASP A 188 -3.11 -17.35 -16.93
C ASP A 188 -4.46 -17.21 -16.23
N GLU A 189 -5.37 -18.15 -16.50
CA GLU A 189 -6.75 -18.15 -16.01
C GLU A 189 -7.26 -19.56 -15.74
N LEU A 190 -8.17 -19.68 -14.77
CA LEU A 190 -8.96 -20.87 -14.52
C LEU A 190 -10.42 -20.63 -14.92
N ARG A 191 -10.93 -21.48 -15.81
CA ARG A 191 -12.31 -21.46 -16.33
C ARG A 191 -12.96 -22.83 -16.19
N ALA A 192 -14.14 -22.90 -15.58
CA ALA A 192 -15.01 -24.09 -15.55
C ALA A 192 -14.38 -25.42 -15.05
N HIS A 193 -13.17 -25.38 -14.49
CA HIS A 193 -12.40 -26.56 -14.10
C HIS A 193 -11.77 -26.34 -12.72
N SER A 194 -11.46 -27.46 -12.05
CA SER A 194 -10.72 -27.46 -10.79
C SER A 194 -9.27 -27.03 -11.01
N GLY A 195 -8.63 -26.56 -9.95
CA GLY A 195 -7.23 -26.12 -9.99
C GLY A 195 -6.75 -25.71 -8.60
N SER A 196 -5.64 -24.99 -8.54
CA SER A 196 -5.16 -24.38 -7.30
C SER A 196 -5.06 -22.86 -7.43
N LEU A 197 -5.48 -22.16 -6.38
CA LEU A 197 -5.41 -20.70 -6.26
C LEU A 197 -4.38 -20.34 -5.19
N TYR A 198 -3.48 -19.42 -5.54
CA TYR A 198 -2.45 -18.91 -4.64
C TYR A 198 -2.73 -17.43 -4.36
N LEU A 199 -2.99 -17.10 -3.10
CA LEU A 199 -3.43 -15.75 -2.71
C LEU A 199 -2.74 -15.19 -1.45
N GLY A 200 -1.78 -15.94 -0.90
CA GLY A 200 -0.98 -15.50 0.26
C GLY A 200 -1.76 -15.37 1.58
N PHE A 201 -2.98 -15.92 1.66
CA PHE A 201 -3.80 -15.90 2.87
C PHE A 201 -3.65 -17.20 3.65
N SER A 202 -3.17 -17.10 4.89
CA SER A 202 -2.78 -18.26 5.69
C SER A 202 -3.95 -19.00 6.37
N ASP A 203 -5.10 -18.35 6.56
CA ASP A 203 -6.29 -18.94 7.21
C ASP A 203 -7.33 -19.47 6.19
N LEU A 204 -6.89 -19.96 5.03
CA LEU A 204 -7.76 -20.67 4.09
C LEU A 204 -8.26 -21.99 4.70
N ARG A 205 -9.54 -22.31 4.47
CA ARG A 205 -10.16 -23.56 4.95
C ARG A 205 -11.03 -24.19 3.87
N PRO A 206 -11.18 -25.53 3.86
CA PRO A 206 -12.21 -26.19 3.05
C PRO A 206 -13.61 -25.62 3.35
N GLY A 207 -14.40 -25.40 2.30
CA GLY A 207 -15.71 -24.75 2.36
C GLY A 207 -15.69 -23.23 2.24
N ASP A 208 -14.51 -22.59 2.30
CA ASP A 208 -14.39 -21.17 1.96
C ASP A 208 -14.70 -20.96 0.47
N ALA A 209 -15.29 -19.81 0.11
CA ALA A 209 -15.44 -19.38 -1.27
C ALA A 209 -14.43 -18.27 -1.58
N VAL A 210 -13.65 -18.45 -2.65
CA VAL A 210 -12.80 -17.38 -3.21
C VAL A 210 -13.59 -16.72 -4.33
N VAL A 211 -13.85 -15.43 -4.22
CA VAL A 211 -14.64 -14.67 -5.20
C VAL A 211 -13.78 -13.56 -5.79
N ALA A 212 -13.64 -13.54 -7.12
CA ALA A 212 -12.97 -12.47 -7.85
C ALA A 212 -13.94 -11.39 -8.27
N TYR A 213 -13.46 -10.15 -8.20
CA TYR A 213 -14.21 -8.97 -8.56
C TYR A 213 -13.38 -8.07 -9.46
N ASP A 214 -14.08 -7.50 -10.43
CA ASP A 214 -13.63 -6.39 -11.23
C ASP A 214 -13.68 -5.15 -10.33
N VAL A 215 -12.51 -4.60 -10.06
CA VAL A 215 -12.41 -3.31 -9.38
C VAL A 215 -12.04 -2.31 -10.46
N PRO A 216 -12.98 -1.40 -10.82
CA PRO A 216 -12.71 -0.37 -11.80
C PRO A 216 -11.41 0.35 -11.48
N ALA A 217 -10.62 0.66 -12.51
CA ALA A 217 -9.45 1.50 -12.33
C ALA A 217 -9.87 2.79 -11.62
N PRO A 218 -9.09 3.26 -10.64
CA PRO A 218 -9.44 4.46 -9.91
C PRO A 218 -9.53 5.63 -10.88
N VAL A 219 -10.58 6.45 -10.74
CA VAL A 219 -10.79 7.64 -11.59
C VAL A 219 -10.01 8.84 -11.10
N TRP A 220 -9.45 8.76 -9.90
CA TRP A 220 -8.55 9.75 -9.32
C TRP A 220 -7.40 9.03 -8.60
N THR A 221 -6.29 9.72 -8.39
CA THR A 221 -5.20 9.21 -7.56
C THR A 221 -4.60 10.29 -6.67
N GLU A 222 -3.76 9.88 -5.72
CA GLU A 222 -3.03 10.77 -4.84
C GLU A 222 -1.61 11.03 -5.35
N ALA A 223 -1.21 12.29 -5.41
CA ALA A 223 0.19 12.68 -5.60
C ALA A 223 0.73 13.30 -4.31
N ARG A 224 1.63 12.59 -3.64
CA ARG A 224 2.28 13.06 -2.40
C ARG A 224 3.47 13.94 -2.73
N SER A 225 3.46 15.16 -2.20
CA SER A 225 4.45 16.18 -2.55
C SER A 225 5.53 16.37 -1.51
N ALA A 226 5.22 16.15 -0.23
CA ALA A 226 6.13 16.42 0.87
C ALA A 226 5.85 15.56 2.11
N GLU A 227 6.80 15.57 3.03
CA GLU A 227 6.63 15.14 4.41
C GLU A 227 7.05 16.32 5.28
N LEU A 228 6.19 16.74 6.20
CA LEU A 228 6.39 17.88 7.09
C LEU A 228 6.34 17.41 8.55
N PHE A 229 7.19 17.97 9.39
CA PHE A 229 7.27 17.61 10.82
C PHE A 229 6.81 18.78 11.68
N VAL A 230 5.84 18.54 12.56
CA VAL A 230 5.31 19.57 13.47
C VAL A 230 6.26 19.76 14.65
N HIS A 231 6.79 20.97 14.82
CA HIS A 231 7.64 21.29 15.96
C HIS A 231 6.93 22.14 17.01
N GLN A 232 5.98 22.97 16.57
CA GLN A 232 5.12 23.77 17.45
C GLN A 232 3.72 23.85 16.85
N MET A 233 2.70 23.97 17.69
CA MET A 233 1.33 24.19 17.24
C MET A 233 0.56 25.09 18.21
N ARG A 234 -0.46 25.74 17.66
CA ARG A 234 -1.56 26.38 18.39
C ARG A 234 -2.86 25.98 17.70
N SER A 235 -3.94 25.85 18.45
CA SER A 235 -5.27 25.54 17.93
C SER A 235 -6.25 26.57 18.46
N ASP A 236 -7.15 27.04 17.60
CA ASP A 236 -8.28 27.91 17.99
C ASP A 236 -9.58 27.11 18.22
N GLY A 237 -9.49 25.78 18.19
CA GLY A 237 -10.62 24.86 18.31
C GLY A 237 -11.23 24.42 16.98
N VAL A 238 -10.90 25.08 15.87
CA VAL A 238 -11.38 24.74 14.51
C VAL A 238 -10.21 24.45 13.57
N VAL A 239 -9.15 25.26 13.64
CA VAL A 239 -7.95 25.15 12.82
C VAL A 239 -6.73 25.03 13.74
N ALA A 240 -5.82 24.13 13.38
CA ALA A 240 -4.49 24.08 13.95
C ALA A 240 -3.52 24.88 13.08
N HIS A 241 -2.81 25.82 13.69
CA HIS A 241 -1.67 26.51 13.10
C HIS A 241 -0.39 25.86 13.62
N ALA A 242 0.39 25.26 12.72
CA ALA A 242 1.61 24.53 13.03
C ALA A 242 2.83 25.21 12.44
N MET A 243 3.91 25.28 13.22
CA MET A 243 5.25 25.51 12.71
C MET A 243 5.84 24.17 12.29
N VAL A 244 6.19 24.04 11.02
CA VAL A 244 6.63 22.78 10.43
C VAL A 244 7.98 22.86 9.74
N ASP A 245 8.71 21.76 9.80
CA ASP A 245 9.96 21.56 9.06
C ASP A 245 9.73 20.58 7.91
N PRO A 246 10.24 20.87 6.69
CA PRO A 246 10.19 19.91 5.60
C PRO A 246 11.18 18.76 5.81
N GLY A 247 10.79 17.56 5.41
CA GLY A 247 11.63 16.37 5.42
C GLY A 247 12.75 16.38 4.38
N GLU A 248 13.69 15.45 4.52
CA GLU A 248 14.95 15.43 3.76
C GLU A 248 14.75 15.33 2.23
N ARG A 249 13.76 14.56 1.76
CA ARG A 249 13.42 14.47 0.33
C ARG A 249 13.01 15.82 -0.24
N TYR A 250 12.24 16.59 0.51
CA TYR A 250 11.78 17.92 0.12
C TYR A 250 12.97 18.90 0.08
N ARG A 251 13.87 18.83 1.07
CA ARG A 251 15.09 19.65 1.13
C ARG A 251 16.02 19.41 -0.07
N LYS A 252 16.11 18.17 -0.56
CA LYS A 252 17.03 17.77 -1.65
C LYS A 252 16.51 18.08 -3.05
N LYS A 253 15.19 18.03 -3.29
CA LYS A 253 14.65 18.07 -4.66
C LYS A 253 14.62 19.46 -5.32
N ARG A 254 14.88 20.58 -4.63
CA ARG A 254 14.80 21.96 -5.21
C ARG A 254 13.61 22.13 -6.19
N MET A 255 12.47 21.50 -5.91
CA MET A 255 11.36 21.44 -6.84
C MET A 255 10.30 22.49 -6.54
N SER A 256 9.52 22.76 -7.57
CA SER A 256 8.89 24.01 -7.99
C SER A 256 7.89 24.60 -6.99
N LYS A 257 7.48 25.83 -7.30
CA LYS A 257 6.41 26.61 -6.65
C LYS A 257 5.07 25.88 -6.45
N ASP A 258 4.95 24.61 -6.86
CA ASP A 258 3.71 23.85 -7.03
C ASP A 258 3.51 22.71 -6.01
N GLY A 259 4.44 22.49 -5.08
CA GLY A 259 4.42 21.29 -4.21
C GLY A 259 3.39 21.33 -3.06
N LEU A 260 3.13 22.48 -2.47
CA LEU A 260 2.21 22.62 -1.35
C LEU A 260 1.40 23.90 -1.54
N ALA A 261 0.08 23.77 -1.59
CA ALA A 261 -0.82 24.88 -1.78
C ALA A 261 -2.02 24.78 -0.84
N VAL A 262 -2.69 25.91 -0.62
CA VAL A 262 -3.99 25.95 0.04
C VAL A 262 -4.98 25.11 -0.78
N GLY A 263 -5.85 24.36 -0.09
CA GLY A 263 -6.79 23.42 -0.71
C GLY A 263 -6.21 22.03 -0.99
N HIS A 264 -4.90 21.82 -0.84
CA HIS A 264 -4.36 20.46 -0.77
C HIS A 264 -4.94 19.71 0.41
N ARG A 265 -4.96 18.38 0.30
CA ARG A 265 -5.31 17.50 1.40
C ARG A 265 -4.06 17.00 2.09
N ALA A 266 -4.19 16.50 3.30
CA ALA A 266 -3.09 15.96 4.07
C ALA A 266 -3.53 14.76 4.90
N ARG A 267 -2.58 13.85 5.09
CA ARG A 267 -2.64 12.84 6.15
C ARG A 267 -1.87 13.33 7.36
N ILE A 268 -2.46 13.15 8.53
CA ILE A 268 -1.79 13.37 9.81
C ILE A 268 -1.34 12.02 10.33
N VAL A 269 -0.02 11.89 10.49
CA VAL A 269 0.64 10.69 10.95
C VAL A 269 1.24 10.95 12.33
N ARG A 270 0.79 10.21 13.33
CA ARG A 270 1.39 10.19 14.67
C ARG A 270 2.20 8.93 14.82
N GLU A 271 3.50 9.07 14.98
CA GLU A 271 4.47 7.98 14.94
C GLU A 271 4.39 7.20 13.61
N ARG A 272 3.61 6.11 13.58
CA ARG A 272 3.35 5.28 12.39
C ARG A 272 1.86 5.17 12.05
N THR A 273 1.02 5.90 12.75
CA THR A 273 -0.45 5.84 12.67
C THR A 273 -0.97 6.98 11.85
N VAL A 274 -1.73 6.72 10.79
CA VAL A 274 -2.59 7.75 10.20
C VAL A 274 -3.77 7.96 11.13
N ILE A 275 -3.78 9.12 11.81
CA ILE A 275 -4.82 9.51 12.75
C ILE A 275 -5.91 10.37 12.10
N ALA A 276 -5.61 11.01 10.98
CA ALA A 276 -6.57 11.73 10.15
C ALA A 276 -6.12 11.69 8.68
N ASP A 277 -7.09 11.66 7.77
CA ASP A 277 -6.88 11.72 6.32
C ASP A 277 -7.92 12.66 5.71
N GLY A 278 -7.57 13.29 4.59
CA GLY A 278 -8.41 14.26 3.90
C GLY A 278 -8.45 15.63 4.56
N VAL A 279 -7.56 15.89 5.54
CA VAL A 279 -7.43 17.17 6.23
C VAL A 279 -7.05 18.25 5.22
N THR A 280 -7.81 19.34 5.16
CA THR A 280 -7.58 20.46 4.26
C THR A 280 -6.48 21.37 4.80
N ILE A 281 -5.53 21.71 3.94
CA ILE A 281 -4.58 22.79 4.19
C ILE A 281 -5.29 24.11 3.88
N GLY A 282 -5.65 24.86 4.92
CA GLY A 282 -6.41 26.10 4.81
C GLY A 282 -5.57 27.36 4.77
N TYR A 283 -4.31 27.30 5.20
CA TYR A 283 -3.42 28.46 5.26
C TYR A 283 -1.96 28.09 4.98
N LEU A 284 -1.31 28.92 4.18
CA LEU A 284 0.13 28.99 4.00
C LEU A 284 0.53 30.48 3.94
N PRO A 285 1.68 30.87 4.51
CA PRO A 285 2.09 32.28 4.65
C PRO A 285 2.37 32.99 3.31
N ASP A 286 2.43 32.27 2.19
CA ASP A 286 2.38 32.84 0.83
C ASP A 286 2.14 31.75 -0.23
N GLU A 287 1.38 32.06 -1.30
CA GLU A 287 1.33 31.25 -2.52
C GLU A 287 2.69 31.30 -3.25
N GLY A 288 3.41 30.19 -3.30
CA GLY A 288 4.64 30.07 -4.09
C GLY A 288 5.94 30.56 -3.43
N THR A 289 5.94 30.93 -2.14
CA THR A 289 7.13 31.46 -1.44
C THR A 289 7.78 30.46 -0.48
N PHE A 290 7.87 29.17 -0.86
CA PHE A 290 8.78 28.25 -0.16
C PHE A 290 10.24 28.72 -0.20
N GLY A 291 10.63 29.47 -1.24
CA GLY A 291 12.00 29.96 -1.40
C GLY A 291 12.46 31.00 -0.35
N GLY A 292 11.54 31.67 0.35
CA GLY A 292 11.87 32.71 1.33
C GLY A 292 12.18 32.19 2.74
N PHE A 293 11.50 31.12 3.16
CA PHE A 293 11.64 30.54 4.50
C PHE A 293 12.73 29.47 4.58
N LEU A 294 13.13 28.95 3.43
CA LEU A 294 14.14 27.91 3.27
C LEU A 294 15.52 28.55 3.03
N ARG A 295 16.33 28.64 4.08
CA ARG A 295 17.73 29.05 3.96
C ARG A 295 18.55 27.88 3.42
N THR A 296 19.40 28.15 2.43
CA THR A 296 20.42 27.17 2.02
C THR A 296 21.58 27.27 3.01
N GLY A 297 21.81 26.23 3.80
CA GLY A 297 22.94 26.18 4.73
C GLY A 297 24.28 25.99 4.00
N PRO A 298 25.43 26.14 4.71
CA PRO A 298 26.78 26.06 4.13
C PRO A 298 27.18 24.72 3.49
N GLY A 299 26.29 23.71 3.46
CA GLY A 299 26.48 22.41 2.83
C GLY A 299 25.45 22.07 1.74
N GLY A 300 24.71 23.06 1.22
CA GLY A 300 23.69 22.86 0.17
C GLY A 300 22.37 22.26 0.66
N GLY A 301 22.27 21.91 1.95
CA GLY A 301 21.04 21.49 2.61
C GLY A 301 20.11 22.69 2.85
N VAL A 302 18.83 22.48 2.61
CA VAL A 302 17.79 23.47 2.85
C VAL A 302 17.30 23.36 4.31
N THR A 303 17.40 24.44 5.09
CA THR A 303 16.92 24.53 6.47
C THR A 303 15.93 25.68 6.60
N GLY A 304 14.78 25.42 7.24
CA GLY A 304 13.76 26.45 7.41
C GLY A 304 12.44 25.87 7.90
N SER A 305 11.84 26.53 8.87
CA SER A 305 10.51 26.24 9.39
C SER A 305 9.52 27.25 8.81
N PHE A 306 8.27 26.84 8.58
CA PHE A 306 7.21 27.75 8.14
C PHE A 306 5.89 27.41 8.83
N GLU A 307 4.98 28.40 8.90
CA GLU A 307 3.64 28.20 9.47
C GLU A 307 2.70 27.57 8.43
N LEU A 308 1.77 26.75 8.91
CA LEU A 308 0.81 25.98 8.13
C LEU A 308 -0.51 25.92 8.90
N GLY A 309 -1.65 26.15 8.25
CA GLY A 309 -2.97 25.96 8.86
C GLY A 309 -3.69 24.73 8.33
N LEU A 310 -4.25 23.92 9.22
CA LEU A 310 -4.95 22.66 8.94
C LEU A 310 -6.30 22.62 9.64
N ASP A 311 -7.35 22.10 8.99
CA ASP A 311 -8.67 21.83 9.59
C ASP A 311 -8.67 20.59 10.52
N PHE A 312 -7.61 20.45 11.32
CA PHE A 312 -7.44 19.37 12.29
C PHE A 312 -6.98 19.93 13.64
N PRO A 313 -7.90 20.36 14.52
CA PRO A 313 -7.55 21.02 15.79
C PRO A 313 -6.79 20.13 16.77
N ASP A 314 -6.83 18.81 16.58
CA ASP A 314 -6.19 17.77 17.41
C ASP A 314 -4.73 17.45 17.03
N LEU A 315 -4.13 18.27 16.16
CA LEU A 315 -2.72 18.18 15.79
C LEU A 315 -1.81 18.28 17.03
N ARG A 316 -0.68 17.59 17.05
CA ARG A 316 0.28 17.62 18.16
C ARG A 316 1.70 17.87 17.68
N THR A 317 2.54 18.36 18.57
CA THR A 317 3.99 18.36 18.36
C THR A 317 4.48 16.95 18.07
N ALA A 318 5.44 16.83 17.15
CA ALA A 318 5.97 15.59 16.58
C ALA A 318 5.01 14.79 15.69
N ASP A 319 3.77 15.28 15.47
CA ASP A 319 2.97 14.76 14.37
C ASP A 319 3.66 15.08 13.03
N ARG A 320 3.41 14.22 12.07
CA ARG A 320 3.91 14.33 10.72
C ARG A 320 2.76 14.55 9.78
N ILE A 321 2.94 15.47 8.84
CA ILE A 321 1.92 15.86 7.88
C ILE A 321 2.42 15.41 6.51
N GLU A 322 1.58 14.71 5.78
CA GLU A 322 1.85 14.25 4.42
C GLU A 322 0.85 14.86 3.46
N PRO A 323 1.18 16.02 2.88
CA PRO A 323 0.33 16.66 1.90
C PRO A 323 0.24 15.86 0.62
N TYR A 324 -0.95 15.84 0.04
CA TYR A 324 -1.22 15.24 -1.24
C TYR A 324 -2.26 16.02 -2.04
N GLN A 325 -2.15 15.90 -3.36
CA GLN A 325 -3.16 16.36 -4.32
C GLN A 325 -3.99 15.17 -4.79
N ILE A 326 -5.28 15.41 -5.06
CA ILE A 326 -6.11 14.47 -5.80
C ILE A 326 -5.97 14.82 -7.28
N LEU A 327 -5.44 13.89 -8.06
CA LEU A 327 -5.30 13.99 -9.51
C LEU A 327 -6.45 13.27 -10.20
N ASP A 328 -7.11 13.90 -11.17
CA ASP A 328 -8.11 13.25 -12.02
C ASP A 328 -7.44 12.45 -13.14
N LEU A 329 -7.72 11.15 -13.21
CA LEU A 329 -7.17 10.25 -14.21
C LEU A 329 -7.98 10.23 -15.51
N ARG A 330 -9.21 10.79 -15.53
CA ARG A 330 -10.06 10.88 -16.73
C ARG A 330 -9.50 11.87 -17.77
N GLY A 331 -8.58 12.75 -17.36
CA GLY A 331 -7.95 13.78 -18.20
C GLY A 331 -6.74 13.33 -19.03
N GLY A 332 -6.34 12.05 -18.96
CA GLY A 332 -5.35 11.47 -19.89
C GLY A 332 -3.89 11.90 -19.72
N ARG A 333 -3.51 12.62 -18.66
CA ARG A 333 -2.12 13.02 -18.41
C ARG A 333 -1.46 12.17 -17.32
N TYR A 334 -1.18 10.91 -17.66
CA TYR A 334 -0.06 10.16 -17.05
C TYR A 334 0.44 9.12 -18.07
N ARG A 335 0.85 9.62 -19.23
CA ARG A 335 1.79 8.97 -20.12
C ARG A 335 2.91 9.99 -20.32
N ASP A 336 4.03 9.74 -19.64
CA ASP A 336 5.39 9.84 -20.16
C ASP A 336 6.36 9.35 -19.08
#